data_AF-A0A0F9BR13-F1
#
_entry.id   AF-A0A0F9BR13-F1
#
_cell.length_a   1.000
_cell.length_b   1.000
_cell.length_c   1.000
_cell.angle_alpha   90.00
_cell.angle_beta   90.00
_cell.angle_gamma   90.00
#
_symmetry.space_group_name_H-M   'P 1'
#
loop_
_entity.id
_entity.type
_entity.pdbx_description
1 polymer ?
#
loop_
_entity_poly.entity_id
_entity_poly.type
_entity_poly.pdbx_seq_one_letter_code
_entity_poly.pdbx_strand_id
1 'polypeptide(L)' 'PALDAGLISSAQAVEHYEITRYGTLHRWAKELGMNEAAKLLDETLQQEWKTDVDLTKLADKTVNDAAKSTANA' A
#
# COMPACT_ATOMS: atom_id res chain seq x y z
N PRO A 1 -3.39 -14.27 -14.19
CA PRO A 1 -2.83 -14.58 -12.85
C PRO A 1 -1.39 -14.05 -12.64
N ALA A 2 -0.40 -14.48 -13.44
CA ALA A 2 1.00 -14.06 -13.24
C ALA A 2 1.23 -12.55 -13.53
N LEU A 3 0.59 -12.02 -14.58
CA LEU A 3 0.64 -10.59 -14.89
C LEU A 3 0.01 -9.74 -13.78
N ASP A 4 -1.19 -10.12 -13.32
CA ASP A 4 -1.91 -9.41 -12.25
C ASP A 4 -1.11 -9.42 -10.94
N ALA A 5 -0.50 -10.56 -10.59
CA ALA A 5 0.38 -10.67 -9.43
C ALA A 5 1.61 -9.76 -9.55
N GLY A 6 2.21 -9.65 -10.74
CA GLY A 6 3.33 -8.73 -11.00
C GLY A 6 2.93 -7.26 -10.89
N LEU A 7 1.74 -6.89 -11.37
CA LEU A 7 1.19 -5.54 -11.24
C LEU A 7 0.91 -5.19 -9.77
N ILE A 8 0.27 -6.10 -9.02
CA ILE A 8 -0.01 -5.89 -7.59
C ILE A 8 1.30 -5.76 -6.81
N SER A 9 2.27 -6.65 -7.04
CA SER A 9 3.58 -6.56 -6.38
C SER A 9 4.30 -5.24 -6.69
N SER A 10 4.21 -4.75 -7.92
CA SER A 10 4.80 -3.47 -8.31
C SER A 10 4.09 -2.29 -7.62
N ALA A 11 2.76 -2.35 -7.53
CA ALA A 11 1.98 -1.33 -6.84
C ALA A 11 2.32 -1.28 -5.35
N GLN A 12 2.37 -2.42 -4.65
CA GLN A 12 2.75 -2.46 -3.23
C GLN A 12 4.15 -1.90 -2.96
N ALA A 13 5.10 -2.11 -3.89
CA ALA A 13 6.43 -1.52 -3.77
C ALA A 13 6.39 0.03 -3.85
N VAL A 14 5.49 0.59 -4.66
CA VAL A 14 5.25 2.04 -4.73
C VAL A 14 4.60 2.53 -3.44
N GLU A 15 3.56 1.86 -2.94
CA GLU A 15 2.92 2.21 -1.66
C GLU A 15 3.92 2.24 -0.50
N HIS A 16 4.82 1.25 -0.41
CA HIS A 16 5.85 1.20 0.63
C HIS A 16 6.87 2.35 0.53
N TYR A 17 7.20 2.78 -0.70
CA TYR A 17 8.02 3.96 -0.92
C TYR A 17 7.31 5.21 -0.38
N GLU A 18 6.02 5.37 -0.67
CA GLU A 18 5.21 6.50 -0.23
C GLU A 18 5.01 6.52 1.28
N ILE A 19 4.66 5.39 1.90
CA ILE A 19 4.55 5.21 3.36
C ILE A 19 5.83 5.66 4.06
N THR A 20 7.00 5.25 3.57
CA THR A 20 8.28 5.61 4.15
C THR A 20 8.53 7.13 4.07
N ARG A 21 8.17 7.75 2.93
CA ARG A 21 8.35 9.19 2.71
C ARG A 21 7.37 10.02 3.54
N TYR A 22 6.08 9.72 3.48
CA TYR A 22 5.05 10.42 4.25
C TYR A 22 5.25 10.27 5.75
N GLY A 23 5.67 9.08 6.22
CA GLY A 23 6.04 8.88 7.63
C GLY A 23 7.19 9.79 8.08
N THR A 24 8.24 9.91 7.27
CA THR A 24 9.37 10.80 7.55
C THR A 24 8.95 12.27 7.55
N LEU A 25 8.21 12.69 6.52
CA LEU A 25 7.73 14.07 6.38
C LEU A 25 6.77 14.47 7.51
N HIS A 26 5.84 13.59 7.88
CA HIS A 26 4.93 13.81 9.00
C HIS A 26 5.71 14.03 10.29
N ARG A 27 6.74 13.20 10.56
CA ARG A 27 7.60 13.40 11.74
C ARG A 27 8.27 14.76 11.71
N TRP A 28 8.89 15.15 10.60
CA TRP A 28 9.57 16.45 10.48
C TRP A 28 8.61 17.62 10.62
N ALA A 29 7.42 17.55 10.03
CA ALA A 29 6.40 18.58 10.19
C ALA A 29 6.02 18.79 11.66
N LYS A 30 5.93 17.72 12.46
CA LYS A 30 5.71 17.81 13.91
C LYS A 30 6.88 18.47 14.64
N GLU A 31 8.12 18.08 14.34
CA GLU A 31 9.32 18.69 14.97
C GLU A 31 9.45 20.19 14.66
N LEU A 32 9.02 20.61 13.47
CA LEU A 32 9.06 22.01 13.02
C LEU A 32 7.83 22.82 13.43
N GLY A 33 6.87 22.23 14.15
CA GLY A 33 5.63 22.91 14.57
C GLY A 33 4.66 23.22 13.43
N MET A 34 4.82 22.58 12.27
CA MET A 34 3.98 22.76 11.08
C MET A 34 2.72 21.87 11.17
N ASN A 35 1.82 22.19 12.10
CA ASN A 35 0.69 21.33 12.47
C ASN A 35 -0.28 21.00 11.32
N GLU A 36 -0.55 21.95 10.43
CA GLU A 36 -1.42 21.72 9.27
C GLU A 36 -0.78 20.74 8.28
N ALA A 37 0.51 20.94 7.98
CA ALA A 37 1.26 20.01 7.14
C ALA A 37 1.33 18.62 7.76
N ALA A 38 1.58 18.52 9.08
CA ALA A 38 1.60 17.24 9.78
C ALA A 38 0.26 16.50 9.65
N LYS A 39 -0.86 17.21 9.79
CA LYS A 39 -2.21 16.64 9.60
C LYS A 39 -2.40 16.11 8.18
N LEU A 40 -2.10 16.92 7.16
CA LEU A 40 -2.28 16.51 5.76
C LEU A 40 -1.38 15.33 5.39
N LEU A 41 -0.14 15.32 5.87
CA LEU A 41 0.80 14.22 5.64
C LEU A 41 0.36 12.93 6.33
N ASP A 42 -0.24 13.02 7.52
CA ASP A 42 -0.82 11.84 8.19
C ASP A 42 -2.06 11.33 7.46
N GLU A 43 -2.94 12.22 6.97
CA GLU A 43 -4.09 11.82 6.15
C GLU A 43 -3.67 11.03 4.91
N THR A 44 -2.65 11.50 4.18
CA THR A 44 -2.10 10.76 3.03
C THR A 44 -1.43 9.45 3.48
N LEU A 45 -0.62 9.47 4.56
CA LEU A 45 0.00 8.26 5.09
C LEU A 45 -1.02 7.16 5.42
N GLN A 46 -2.16 7.52 6.03
CA GLN A 46 -3.23 6.54 6.32
C GLN A 46 -3.89 6.01 5.05
N GLN A 47 -3.99 6.82 3.99
CA GLN A 47 -4.50 6.38 2.70
C GLN A 47 -3.57 5.34 2.07
N GLU A 48 -2.25 5.55 2.07
CA GLU A 48 -1.32 4.59 1.47
C GLU A 48 -1.28 3.26 2.23
N TRP A 49 -1.33 3.30 3.57
CA TRP A 49 -1.48 2.08 4.38
C TRP A 49 -2.77 1.32 4.04
N LYS A 50 -3.87 2.04 3.82
CA LYS A 50 -5.13 1.43 3.44
C LYS A 50 -5.04 0.81 2.04
N THR A 51 -4.41 1.50 1.09
CA THR A 51 -4.21 1.01 -0.28
C THR A 51 -3.37 -0.26 -0.29
N ASP A 52 -2.25 -0.30 0.44
CA ASP A 52 -1.41 -1.51 0.55
C ASP A 52 -2.19 -2.71 1.14
N VAL A 53 -2.99 -2.48 2.18
CA VAL A 53 -3.85 -3.53 2.75
C VAL A 53 -4.88 -4.03 1.74
N ASP A 54 -5.47 -3.14 0.94
CA ASP A 54 -6.45 -3.53 -0.06
C ASP A 54 -5.79 -4.24 -1.26
N LEU A 55 -4.55 -3.88 -1.63
CA LEU A 55 -3.73 -4.62 -2.61
C LEU A 55 -3.37 -6.02 -2.09
N THR A 56 -3.02 -6.17 -0.82
CA THR A 56 -2.76 -7.48 -0.19
C THR A 56 -4.00 -8.38 -0.28
N LYS A 57 -5.19 -7.85 0.07
CA LYS A 57 -6.45 -8.59 -0.08
C LYS A 57 -6.74 -8.97 -1.52
N LEU A 58 -6.38 -8.11 -2.48
CA LEU A 58 -6.56 -8.40 -3.89
C LEU A 58 -5.63 -9.54 -4.34
N ALA A 59 -4.36 -9.51 -3.93
CA ALA A 59 -3.39 -10.57 -4.19
C ALA A 59 -3.88 -11.93 -3.64
N ASP A 60 -4.36 -11.95 -2.40
CA ASP A 60 -4.90 -13.17 -1.76
C ASP A 60 -6.07 -13.76 -2.54
N LYS A 61 -6.97 -12.92 -3.07
CA LYS A 61 -8.07 -13.39 -3.93
C LYS A 61 -7.55 -13.98 -5.23
N THR A 62 -6.63 -13.29 -5.91
CA THR A 62 -6.04 -13.78 -7.16
C THR A 62 -5.32 -15.11 -6.99
N VAL A 63 -4.59 -15.30 -5.88
CA VAL A 63 -3.94 -16.57 -5.54
C VAL A 63 -4.97 -17.67 -5.28
N ASN A 64 -6.00 -17.39 -4.49
CA ASN A 64 -7.04 -18.37 -4.17
C ASN A 64 -7.85 -18.81 -5.40
N ASP A 65 -8.11 -17.91 -6.34
CA ASP A 65 -8.82 -18.23 -7.58
C ASP A 65 -7.93 -19.03 -8.55
N ALA A 66 -6.62 -18.74 -8.61
CA ALA A 66 -5.67 -19.55 -9.36
C ALA A 66 -5.45 -20.95 -8.76
N ALA A 67 -5.46 -21.08 -7.43
CA ALA A 67 -5.36 -22.39 -6.76
C ALA A 67 -6.58 -23.28 -7.05
N LYS A 68 -7.79 -22.69 -7.06
CA LYS A 68 -9.03 -23.43 -7.39
C LYS A 68 -9.11 -23.88 -8.85
N SER A 69 -8.56 -23.11 -9.79
CA SER A 69 -8.57 -23.50 -11.21
C SER A 69 -7.59 -24.63 -11.52
N THR A 70 -6.46 -24.70 -10.81
CA THR A 70 -5.44 -25.74 -11.01
C THR A 70 -5.79 -27.06 -10.34
N ALA A 71 -6.59 -27.04 -9.27
CA ALA A 71 -7.00 -28.26 -8.54
C ALA A 71 -8.10 -29.09 -9.23
N ASN A 72 -8.71 -28.57 -10.31
CA ASN A 72 -9.78 -29.23 -11.07
C ASN A 72 -9.35 -29.70 -12.47
N ALA A 73 -8.04 -29.75 -12.74
CA ALA A 73 -7.45 -30.27 -13.97
C ALA A 73 -6.60 -31.52 -13.65
#